data_AF-A0A931VC87-F1
#
_entry.id   AF-A0A931VC87-F1
#
_cell.length_a   1.000
_cell.length_b   1.000
_cell.length_c   1.000
_cell.angle_alpha   90.00
_cell.angle_beta   90.00
_cell.angle_gamma   90.00
#
_symmetry.space_group_name_H-M   'P 1'
#
loop_
_entity.id
_entity.type
_entity.pdbx_description
1 polymer ?
#
loop_
_entity_poly.entity_id
_entity_poly.type
_entity_poly.pdbx_seq_one_letter_code
_entity_poly.pdbx_strand_id
1 'polypeptide(L)'
;MNASSMHGGPRRKRDKHRGPPSIHRVFYLPALVIIGSLAATPALWALDASERSFIWNEAQARMAAAATPDDYRRAAITYLKLVNDGVGNGPLFYNLGTAMVQAGETELAIEAFKHAEWFWGAQRDLRHNLKIALARKADSETVEWPWYRLVFFWHFDLPAAARLKTAILAFSIFWLVLTMKLIGIKRGVRAMLVLTVITIILFGSSVVISWHQETTAGSYQLHLPQRDT
;
A
#
# COMPACT_ATOMS: atom_id res chain seq x y z
N MET A 1 17.49 91.42 -44.59
CA MET A 1 17.55 90.49 -45.74
C MET A 1 18.46 89.35 -45.30
N ASN A 2 18.12 88.08 -45.14
CA ASN A 2 17.10 87.11 -45.58
C ASN A 2 17.08 86.04 -44.45
N ALA A 3 16.19 85.07 -44.31
CA ALA A 3 14.83 84.77 -44.75
C ALA A 3 14.44 83.54 -43.89
N SER A 4 13.17 83.48 -43.50
CA SER A 4 12.56 82.40 -42.74
C SER A 4 12.29 81.14 -43.56
N SER A 5 11.91 80.08 -42.82
CA SER A 5 11.10 78.90 -43.22
C SER A 5 11.90 77.64 -43.60
N MET A 6 11.45 76.41 -43.33
CA MET A 6 10.42 75.84 -42.45
C MET A 6 10.61 74.31 -42.53
N HIS A 7 10.15 73.61 -41.49
CA HIS A 7 9.56 72.26 -41.52
C HIS A 7 10.34 71.01 -41.97
N GLY A 8 10.57 70.13 -40.98
CA GLY A 8 10.65 68.68 -41.16
C GLY A 8 10.36 67.98 -39.84
N GLY A 9 9.10 67.54 -39.64
CA GLY A 9 8.59 66.93 -38.41
C GLY A 9 9.15 65.54 -38.04
N PRO A 10 8.72 64.98 -36.89
CA PRO A 10 9.44 63.93 -36.19
C PRO A 10 9.12 62.52 -36.73
N ARG A 11 10.14 61.75 -37.12
CA ARG A 11 9.98 60.31 -37.39
C ARG A 11 10.10 59.50 -36.10
N ARG A 12 8.97 59.35 -35.40
CA ARG A 12 8.74 58.25 -34.43
C ARG A 12 8.92 56.92 -35.17
N LYS A 13 9.98 56.17 -34.86
CA LYS A 13 10.04 54.74 -35.19
C LYS A 13 9.35 53.95 -34.08
N ARG A 14 8.33 53.25 -34.53
CA ARG A 14 7.38 52.37 -33.85
C ARG A 14 8.08 51.16 -33.22
N ASP A 15 7.59 50.82 -32.03
CA ASP A 15 7.66 49.57 -31.26
C ASP A 15 8.46 48.37 -31.79
N LYS A 16 9.33 47.86 -30.90
CA LYS A 16 9.29 46.45 -30.50
C LYS A 16 9.38 46.37 -28.98
N HIS A 17 8.24 46.59 -28.32
CA HIS A 17 8.02 46.09 -26.97
C HIS A 17 8.24 44.57 -26.96
N ARG A 18 9.41 44.14 -26.47
CA ARG A 18 9.58 42.78 -25.96
C ARG A 18 8.80 42.72 -24.64
N GLY A 19 7.54 42.34 -24.70
CA GLY A 19 6.80 41.96 -23.51
C GLY A 19 7.56 40.84 -22.77
N PRO A 20 7.54 40.80 -21.43
CA PRO A 20 8.09 39.65 -20.71
C PRO A 20 7.41 38.37 -21.23
N PRO A 21 8.13 37.24 -21.32
CA PRO A 21 7.50 35.97 -21.67
C PRO A 21 6.32 35.76 -20.70
N SER A 22 5.15 35.49 -21.26
CA SER A 22 3.91 35.29 -20.54
C SER A 22 4.03 34.08 -19.61
N ILE A 23 4.36 34.35 -18.34
CA ILE A 23 4.47 33.37 -17.25
C ILE A 23 3.15 32.60 -17.00
N HIS A 24 2.04 33.05 -17.58
CA HIS A 24 0.71 32.53 -17.32
C HIS A 24 0.34 31.24 -18.07
N ARG A 25 1.23 30.65 -18.89
CA ARG A 25 0.91 29.42 -19.66
C ARG A 25 1.44 28.11 -19.05
N VAL A 26 2.07 28.14 -17.88
CA VAL A 26 2.49 26.92 -17.15
C VAL A 26 1.56 26.59 -15.97
N PHE A 27 0.55 27.44 -15.70
CA PHE A 27 -0.23 27.39 -14.45
C PHE A 27 -1.62 26.74 -14.53
N TYR A 28 -1.89 25.92 -15.56
CA TYR A 28 -3.13 25.13 -15.64
C TYR A 28 -2.88 23.62 -15.78
N LEU A 29 -2.09 23.05 -14.89
CA LEU A 29 -2.25 21.63 -14.54
C LEU A 29 -2.29 21.49 -13.02
N PRO A 30 -3.38 21.92 -12.35
CA PRO A 30 -3.69 21.35 -11.05
C PRO A 30 -4.02 19.87 -11.28
N ALA A 31 -3.23 19.00 -10.66
CA ALA A 31 -3.59 17.65 -10.21
C ALA A 31 -4.83 17.04 -10.89
N LEU A 32 -4.71 16.65 -12.16
CA LEU A 32 -5.64 15.69 -12.74
C LEU A 32 -5.24 14.32 -12.21
N VAL A 33 -5.77 13.98 -11.03
CA VAL A 33 -5.94 12.59 -10.63
C VAL A 33 -6.94 11.99 -11.61
N ILE A 34 -6.44 11.54 -12.76
CA ILE A 34 -7.21 10.61 -13.57
C ILE A 34 -7.09 9.28 -12.84
N ILE A 35 -8.09 8.98 -12.03
CA ILE A 35 -8.46 7.60 -11.70
C ILE A 35 -8.85 6.97 -13.04
N GLY A 36 -7.86 6.43 -13.74
CA GLY A 36 -8.07 5.55 -14.86
C GLY A 36 -8.48 4.20 -14.30
N SER A 37 -9.76 4.04 -13.97
CA SER A 37 -10.36 2.74 -13.71
C SER A 37 -10.37 1.92 -14.99
N LEU A 38 -9.24 1.29 -15.30
CA LEU A 38 -9.23 0.13 -16.18
C LEU A 38 -9.53 -1.09 -15.32
N ALA A 39 -10.81 -1.27 -14.98
CA ALA A 39 -11.27 -2.55 -14.48
C ALA A 39 -11.25 -3.53 -15.66
N ALA A 40 -10.10 -4.18 -15.86
CA ALA A 40 -10.04 -5.43 -16.59
C ALA A 40 -11.02 -6.38 -15.90
N THR A 41 -12.00 -6.90 -16.61
CA THR A 41 -12.91 -7.94 -16.12
C THR A 41 -12.22 -9.29 -16.21
N PRO A 42 -11.83 -9.94 -15.09
CA PRO A 42 -11.59 -11.37 -15.10
C PRO A 42 -12.91 -12.05 -14.76
N ALA A 43 -13.94 -11.87 -15.60
CA ALA A 43 -15.32 -12.29 -15.26
C ALA A 43 -15.64 -13.74 -15.62
N LEU A 44 -14.65 -14.56 -16.01
CA LEU A 44 -14.90 -15.96 -16.41
C LEU A 44 -14.43 -16.99 -15.39
N TRP A 45 -13.75 -16.59 -14.32
CA TRP A 45 -13.18 -17.51 -13.32
C TRP A 45 -13.20 -17.01 -11.87
N ALA A 46 -13.76 -15.81 -11.62
CA ALA A 46 -13.91 -15.28 -10.27
C ALA A 46 -15.26 -15.71 -9.66
N LEU A 47 -15.25 -16.26 -8.46
CA LEU A 47 -16.44 -16.62 -7.70
C LEU A 47 -17.29 -15.37 -7.43
N ASP A 48 -18.62 -15.50 -7.45
CA ASP A 48 -19.48 -14.40 -7.06
C ASP A 48 -19.45 -14.17 -5.53
N ALA A 49 -20.03 -13.05 -5.07
CA ALA A 49 -19.99 -12.68 -3.66
C ALA A 49 -20.72 -13.69 -2.75
N SER A 50 -21.74 -14.38 -3.26
CA SER A 50 -22.50 -15.39 -2.51
C SER A 50 -21.69 -16.67 -2.33
N GLU A 51 -20.98 -17.10 -3.38
CA GLU A 51 -20.10 -18.26 -3.36
C GLU A 51 -18.90 -18.05 -2.43
N ARG A 52 -18.27 -16.87 -2.47
CA ARG A 52 -17.23 -16.48 -1.50
C ARG A 52 -17.72 -16.55 -0.06
N SER A 53 -18.94 -16.07 0.18
CA SER A 53 -19.56 -16.10 1.52
C SER A 53 -19.87 -17.54 1.97
N PHE A 54 -20.29 -18.40 1.04
CA PHE A 54 -20.52 -19.81 1.31
C PHE A 54 -19.22 -20.52 1.70
N ILE A 55 -18.15 -20.37 0.91
CA ILE A 55 -16.84 -20.98 1.18
C ILE A 55 -16.27 -20.46 2.51
N TRP A 56 -16.43 -19.17 2.80
CA TRP A 56 -16.06 -18.60 4.10
C TRP A 56 -16.75 -19.34 5.24
N ASN A 57 -18.08 -19.45 5.19
CA ASN A 57 -18.86 -20.12 6.23
C ASN A 57 -18.50 -21.61 6.35
N GLU A 58 -18.24 -22.29 5.23
CA GLU A 58 -17.77 -23.67 5.21
C GLU A 58 -16.40 -23.80 5.93
N ALA A 59 -15.46 -22.90 5.63
CA ALA A 59 -14.14 -22.90 6.27
C ALA A 59 -14.24 -22.63 7.77
N GLN A 60 -15.10 -21.69 8.18
CA GLN A 60 -15.37 -21.40 9.60
C GLN A 60 -15.97 -22.62 10.31
N ALA A 61 -16.94 -23.30 9.68
CA ALA A 61 -17.57 -24.49 10.24
C ALA A 61 -16.57 -25.65 10.39
N ARG A 62 -15.74 -25.90 9.38
CA ARG A 62 -14.66 -26.90 9.45
C ARG A 62 -13.66 -26.56 10.55
N MET A 63 -13.26 -25.29 10.66
CA MET A 63 -12.35 -24.83 11.69
C MET A 63 -12.91 -25.03 13.10
N ALA A 64 -14.21 -24.79 13.29
CA ALA A 64 -14.88 -24.98 14.58
C ALA A 64 -15.05 -26.46 14.95
N ALA A 65 -15.23 -27.34 13.96
CA ALA A 65 -15.37 -28.79 14.17
C ALA A 65 -14.02 -29.53 14.23
N ALA A 66 -12.91 -28.87 13.91
CA ALA A 66 -11.61 -29.50 13.82
C ALA A 66 -11.06 -29.90 15.20
N ALA A 67 -10.61 -31.15 15.31
CA ALA A 67 -10.02 -31.69 16.54
C ALA A 67 -8.62 -32.28 16.30
N THR A 68 -8.29 -32.65 15.07
CA THR A 68 -7.01 -33.23 14.69
C THR A 68 -6.23 -32.31 13.75
N PRO A 69 -4.89 -32.45 13.65
CA PRO A 69 -4.10 -31.70 12.67
C PRO A 69 -4.61 -31.83 11.23
N ASP A 70 -5.19 -32.98 10.87
CA ASP A 70 -5.76 -33.18 9.54
C ASP A 70 -7.07 -32.40 9.33
N ASP A 71 -7.93 -32.31 10.35
CA ASP A 71 -9.14 -31.47 10.29
C ASP A 71 -8.78 -30.00 10.07
N TYR A 72 -7.76 -29.50 10.80
CA TYR A 72 -7.26 -28.15 10.63
C TYR A 72 -6.67 -27.92 9.24
N ARG A 73 -5.95 -28.90 8.68
CA ARG A 73 -5.47 -28.87 7.29
C ARG A 73 -6.64 -28.77 6.32
N ARG A 74 -7.72 -29.53 6.51
CA ARG A 74 -8.92 -29.48 5.67
C ARG A 74 -9.66 -28.14 5.76
N ALA A 75 -9.67 -27.49 6.93
CA ALA A 75 -10.17 -26.12 7.07
C ALA A 75 -9.28 -25.11 6.33
N ALA A 76 -7.96 -25.24 6.46
CA ALA A 76 -6.98 -24.41 5.76
C ALA A 76 -7.13 -24.51 4.23
N ILE A 77 -7.30 -25.72 3.68
CA ILE A 77 -7.60 -25.96 2.25
C ILE A 77 -8.84 -25.19 1.81
N THR A 78 -9.90 -25.14 2.62
CA THR A 78 -11.11 -24.38 2.28
C THR A 78 -10.85 -22.88 2.27
N TYR A 79 -10.10 -22.33 3.23
CA TYR A 79 -9.68 -20.92 3.19
C TYR A 79 -8.83 -20.60 1.95
N LEU A 80 -7.96 -21.53 1.52
CA LEU A 80 -7.12 -21.33 0.33
C LEU A 80 -7.94 -21.16 -0.95
N LYS A 81 -9.14 -21.73 -1.04
CA LYS A 81 -10.03 -21.48 -2.19
C LYS A 81 -10.37 -19.99 -2.33
N LEU A 82 -10.59 -19.29 -1.21
CA LEU A 82 -10.84 -17.85 -1.21
C LEU A 82 -9.59 -17.06 -1.62
N VAL A 83 -8.43 -17.45 -1.11
CA VAL A 83 -7.15 -16.82 -1.48
C VAL A 83 -6.89 -16.97 -2.99
N ASN A 84 -7.11 -18.17 -3.53
CA ASN A 84 -6.94 -18.48 -4.95
C ASN A 84 -7.93 -17.73 -5.85
N ASP A 85 -9.12 -17.41 -5.32
CA ASP A 85 -10.11 -16.56 -5.98
C ASP A 85 -9.80 -15.05 -5.86
N GLY A 86 -8.64 -14.70 -5.30
CA GLY A 86 -8.15 -13.32 -5.17
C GLY A 86 -8.75 -12.57 -3.97
N VAL A 87 -9.39 -13.26 -3.03
CA VAL A 87 -9.83 -12.65 -1.78
C VAL A 87 -8.61 -12.46 -0.88
N GLY A 88 -8.26 -11.20 -0.63
CA GLY A 88 -7.22 -10.81 0.33
C GLY A 88 -7.80 -9.95 1.43
N ASN A 89 -7.85 -10.47 2.65
CA ASN A 89 -8.21 -9.68 3.83
C ASN A 89 -7.62 -10.25 5.12
N GLY A 90 -7.47 -9.39 6.14
CA GLY A 90 -6.91 -9.76 7.44
C GLY A 90 -7.57 -10.97 8.13
N PRO A 91 -8.91 -11.05 8.23
CA PRO A 91 -9.56 -12.20 8.87
C PRO A 91 -9.26 -13.53 8.21
N LEU A 92 -9.28 -13.56 6.87
CA LEU A 92 -8.97 -14.76 6.09
C LEU A 92 -7.57 -15.27 6.38
N PHE A 93 -6.57 -14.38 6.29
CA PHE A 93 -5.18 -14.77 6.53
C PHE A 93 -4.90 -15.11 8.00
N TYR A 94 -5.57 -14.45 8.96
CA TYR A 94 -5.46 -14.79 10.38
C TYR A 94 -6.03 -16.18 10.68
N ASN A 95 -7.22 -16.49 10.15
CA ASN A 95 -7.85 -17.81 10.35
C ASN A 95 -7.09 -18.91 9.61
N LEU A 96 -6.63 -18.64 8.39
CA LEU A 96 -5.74 -19.54 7.65
C LEU A 96 -4.46 -19.83 8.43
N GLY A 97 -3.78 -18.80 8.94
CA GLY A 97 -2.57 -18.97 9.75
C GLY A 97 -2.83 -19.78 11.02
N THR A 98 -3.95 -19.52 11.70
CA THR A 98 -4.36 -20.28 12.89
C THR A 98 -4.60 -21.75 12.56
N ALA A 99 -5.29 -22.05 11.46
CA ALA A 99 -5.49 -23.42 10.99
C ALA A 99 -4.16 -24.12 10.69
N MET A 100 -3.23 -23.43 10.02
CA MET A 100 -1.90 -23.97 9.68
C MET A 100 -1.04 -24.25 10.93
N VAL A 101 -1.09 -23.38 11.95
CA VAL A 101 -0.42 -23.64 13.24
C VAL A 101 -0.94 -24.94 13.85
N GLN A 102 -2.25 -25.16 13.85
CA GLN A 102 -2.85 -26.36 14.43
C GLN A 102 -2.65 -27.62 13.57
N ALA A 103 -2.50 -27.45 12.26
CA ALA A 103 -2.12 -28.52 11.34
C ALA A 103 -0.64 -28.94 11.44
N GLY A 104 0.19 -28.17 12.17
CA GLY A 104 1.64 -28.37 12.26
C GLY A 104 2.45 -27.72 11.13
N GLU A 105 1.77 -27.06 10.19
CA GLU A 105 2.36 -26.41 9.01
C GLU A 105 2.89 -25.01 9.36
N THR A 106 3.90 -24.97 10.23
CA THR A 106 4.34 -23.75 10.92
C THR A 106 4.87 -22.67 9.97
N GLU A 107 5.57 -23.04 8.91
CA GLU A 107 6.10 -22.06 7.94
C GLU A 107 4.97 -21.34 7.19
N LEU A 108 3.99 -22.10 6.73
CA LEU A 108 2.79 -21.59 6.04
C LEU A 108 1.96 -20.71 6.98
N ALA A 109 1.91 -21.04 8.27
CA ALA A 109 1.26 -20.21 9.27
C ALA A 109 1.94 -18.83 9.44
N ILE A 110 3.27 -18.81 9.51
CA ILE A 110 4.05 -17.56 9.63
C ILE A 110 3.77 -16.66 8.43
N GLU A 111 3.73 -17.23 7.23
CA GLU A 111 3.42 -16.50 6.01
C GLU A 111 1.99 -15.94 6.04
N ALA A 112 0.98 -16.77 6.33
CA ALA A 112 -0.40 -16.30 6.44
C ALA A 112 -0.56 -15.19 7.50
N PHE A 113 0.09 -15.30 8.65
CA PHE A 113 0.05 -14.22 9.65
C PHE A 113 0.73 -12.93 9.19
N LYS A 114 1.81 -12.99 8.40
CA LYS A 114 2.42 -11.80 7.80
C LYS A 114 1.47 -11.12 6.81
N HIS A 115 0.73 -11.90 6.02
CA HIS A 115 -0.32 -11.36 5.15
C HIS A 115 -1.42 -10.71 5.99
N ALA A 116 -1.89 -11.34 7.06
CA ALA A 116 -2.86 -10.73 7.97
C ALA A 116 -2.35 -9.39 8.54
N GLU A 117 -1.07 -9.32 8.91
CA GLU A 117 -0.41 -8.11 9.43
C GLU A 117 -0.39 -6.99 8.39
N TRP A 118 -0.25 -7.34 7.11
CA TRP A 118 -0.34 -6.37 6.02
C TRP A 118 -1.69 -5.64 5.98
N PHE A 119 -2.79 -6.39 6.15
CA PHE A 119 -4.16 -5.85 6.10
C PHE A 119 -4.57 -5.14 7.39
N TRP A 120 -4.11 -5.62 8.54
CA TRP A 120 -4.62 -5.20 9.84
C TRP A 120 -3.62 -4.43 10.70
N GLY A 121 -2.36 -4.41 10.32
CA GLY A 121 -1.27 -4.10 11.25
C GLY A 121 -1.11 -5.19 12.30
N ALA A 122 -0.05 -5.08 13.09
CA ALA A 122 0.33 -6.05 14.11
C ALA A 122 -0.57 -5.94 15.36
N GLN A 123 -1.84 -6.33 15.24
CA GLN A 123 -2.77 -6.41 16.37
C GLN A 123 -2.26 -7.37 17.45
N ARG A 124 -2.69 -7.18 18.69
CA ARG A 124 -2.19 -7.96 19.84
C ARG A 124 -2.30 -9.47 19.63
N ASP A 125 -3.46 -9.94 19.17
CA ASP A 125 -3.74 -11.37 19.01
C ASP A 125 -2.97 -11.94 17.82
N LEU A 126 -2.88 -11.19 16.72
CA LEU A 126 -2.05 -11.55 15.57
C LEU A 126 -0.56 -11.65 15.95
N ARG A 127 -0.04 -10.67 16.70
CA ARG A 127 1.34 -10.71 17.21
C ARG A 127 1.57 -11.93 18.10
N HIS A 128 0.62 -12.23 18.98
CA HIS A 128 0.72 -13.40 19.84
C HIS A 128 0.82 -14.70 19.02
N ASN A 129 -0.09 -14.91 18.06
CA ASN A 129 -0.11 -16.12 17.24
C ASN A 129 1.11 -16.23 16.31
N LEU A 130 1.55 -15.11 15.72
CA LEU A 130 2.78 -15.11 14.92
C LEU A 130 4.01 -15.44 15.77
N LYS A 131 4.08 -14.95 17.01
CA LYS A 131 5.17 -15.29 17.94
C LYS A 131 5.13 -16.77 18.33
N ILE A 132 3.96 -17.36 18.53
CA ILE A 132 3.82 -18.81 18.74
C ILE A 132 4.35 -19.58 17.52
N ALA A 133 3.97 -19.20 16.31
CA ALA A 133 4.43 -19.86 15.10
C ALA A 133 5.96 -19.73 14.92
N LEU A 134 6.53 -18.56 15.18
CA LEU A 134 7.98 -18.35 15.15
C LEU A 134 8.72 -19.19 16.20
N ALA A 135 8.18 -19.30 17.41
CA ALA A 135 8.76 -20.11 18.48
C ALA A 135 8.75 -21.61 18.13
N ARG A 136 7.64 -22.11 17.58
CA ARG A 136 7.56 -23.48 17.04
C ARG A 136 8.57 -23.75 15.94
N LYS A 137 8.74 -22.82 14.99
CA LYS A 137 9.73 -22.96 13.91
C LYS A 137 11.16 -23.00 14.44
N ALA A 138 11.44 -22.27 15.51
CA ALA A 138 12.75 -22.22 16.14
C ALA A 138 12.99 -23.34 17.17
N ASP A 139 12.03 -24.25 17.35
CA ASP A 139 12.02 -25.27 18.42
C ASP A 139 12.34 -24.67 19.81
N SER A 140 11.70 -23.53 20.10
CA SER A 140 11.90 -22.75 21.32
C SER A 140 10.56 -22.51 22.02
N GLU A 141 10.59 -22.39 23.35
CA GLU A 141 9.41 -22.01 24.13
C GLU A 141 8.94 -20.59 23.83
N THR A 142 9.89 -19.69 23.53
CA THR A 142 9.58 -18.29 23.23
C THR A 142 10.53 -17.70 22.19
N VAL A 143 10.05 -16.67 21.50
CA VAL A 143 10.85 -15.84 20.58
C VAL A 143 10.64 -14.38 20.92
N GLU A 144 11.72 -13.62 21.04
CA GLU A 144 11.64 -12.17 21.16
C GLU A 144 11.41 -11.51 19.81
N TRP A 145 10.71 -10.37 19.82
CA TRP A 145 10.59 -9.60 18.60
C TRP A 145 11.92 -8.95 18.26
N PRO A 146 12.35 -8.99 16.99
CA PRO A 146 13.52 -8.23 16.58
C PRO A 146 13.36 -6.75 16.88
N TRP A 147 14.42 -6.12 17.38
CA TRP A 147 14.45 -4.70 17.77
C TRP A 147 13.96 -3.76 16.66
N TYR A 148 14.18 -4.12 15.39
CA TYR A 148 13.77 -3.30 14.25
C TYR A 148 12.25 -3.15 14.16
N ARG A 149 11.45 -4.07 14.74
CA ARG A 149 9.99 -3.91 14.76
C ARG A 149 9.53 -2.78 15.68
N LEU A 150 10.31 -2.48 16.72
CA LEU A 150 10.07 -1.34 17.59
C LEU A 150 10.40 -0.02 16.89
N VAL A 151 11.54 0.03 16.19
CA VAL A 151 11.97 1.23 15.46
C VAL A 151 11.06 1.50 14.28
N PHE A 152 10.80 0.48 13.45
CA PHE A 152 9.93 0.57 12.28
C PHE A 152 8.46 0.24 12.61
N PHE A 153 7.96 0.65 13.78
CA PHE A 153 6.59 0.36 14.19
C PHE A 153 5.56 0.83 13.15
N TRP A 154 5.83 1.94 12.44
CA TRP A 154 4.95 2.44 11.38
C TRP A 154 4.82 1.48 10.19
N HIS A 155 5.73 0.54 10.02
CA HIS A 155 5.67 -0.51 8.99
C HIS A 155 4.82 -1.70 9.44
N PHE A 156 4.95 -2.11 10.71
CA PHE A 156 4.31 -3.32 11.24
C PHE A 156 2.96 -3.06 11.90
N ASP A 157 2.83 -2.00 12.70
CA ASP A 157 1.62 -1.72 13.46
C ASP A 157 0.54 -1.01 12.62
N LEU A 158 0.92 -0.39 11.49
CA LEU A 158 -0.03 0.28 10.60
C LEU A 158 -0.39 -0.61 9.39
N PRO A 159 -1.70 -0.79 9.12
CA PRO A 159 -2.17 -1.41 7.88
C PRO A 159 -1.54 -0.78 6.64
N ALA A 160 -1.29 -1.58 5.60
CA ALA A 160 -0.78 -1.10 4.32
C ALA A 160 -1.66 0.00 3.72
N ALA A 161 -2.98 -0.13 3.85
CA ALA A 161 -3.92 0.88 3.41
C ALA A 161 -3.75 2.23 4.15
N ALA A 162 -3.47 2.20 5.47
CA ALA A 162 -3.21 3.41 6.24
C ALA A 162 -1.90 4.06 5.81
N ARG A 163 -0.85 3.26 5.60
CA ARG A 163 0.45 3.73 5.09
C ARG A 163 0.34 4.38 3.72
N LEU A 164 -0.42 3.76 2.81
CA LEU A 164 -0.70 4.30 1.47
C LEU A 164 -1.48 5.62 1.54
N LYS A 165 -2.52 5.70 2.38
CA LYS A 165 -3.28 6.95 2.59
C LYS A 165 -2.37 8.07 3.10
N THR A 166 -1.49 7.78 4.05
CA THR A 166 -0.50 8.74 4.55
C THR A 166 0.44 9.22 3.46
N ALA A 167 0.94 8.31 2.61
CA ALA A 167 1.80 8.67 1.48
C ALA A 167 1.08 9.56 0.45
N ILE A 168 -0.18 9.23 0.10
CA ILE A 168 -1.00 10.02 -0.83
C ILE A 168 -1.30 11.42 -0.26
N LEU A 169 -1.61 11.51 1.03
CA LEU A 169 -1.83 12.78 1.71
C LEU A 169 -0.56 13.64 1.71
N ALA A 170 0.58 13.05 2.06
CA ALA A 170 1.87 13.75 2.05
C ALA A 170 2.25 14.23 0.64
N PHE A 171 1.96 13.43 -0.40
CA PHE A 171 2.14 13.82 -1.80
C PHE A 171 1.24 15.00 -2.20
N SER A 172 -0.03 14.98 -1.79
CA SER A 172 -0.96 16.11 -2.02
C SER A 172 -0.47 17.39 -1.33
N ILE A 173 -0.02 17.29 -0.08
CA ILE A 173 0.53 18.44 0.68
C ILE A 173 1.83 18.93 0.03
N PHE A 174 2.69 18.04 -0.47
CA PHE A 174 3.90 18.42 -1.19
C PHE A 174 3.59 19.34 -2.37
N TRP A 175 2.62 18.97 -3.21
CA TRP A 175 2.21 19.79 -4.35
C TRP A 175 1.58 21.12 -3.94
N LEU A 176 0.79 21.12 -2.86
CA LEU A 176 0.23 22.35 -2.30
C LEU A 176 1.34 23.31 -1.84
N VAL A 177 2.29 22.82 -1.04
CA VAL A 177 3.42 23.62 -0.53
C VAL A 177 4.33 24.06 -1.67
N LEU A 178 4.51 23.24 -2.71
CA LEU A 178 5.26 23.63 -3.90
C LEU A 178 4.57 24.77 -4.65
N THR A 179 3.25 24.72 -4.80
CA THR A 179 2.46 25.80 -5.38
C THR A 179 2.58 27.09 -4.56
N MET A 180 2.50 26.98 -3.22
CA MET A 180 2.73 28.09 -2.29
C MET A 180 4.12 28.72 -2.46
N LYS A 181 5.15 27.90 -2.69
CA LYS A 181 6.50 28.37 -3.00
C LYS A 181 6.54 29.18 -4.29
N LEU A 182 5.86 28.70 -5.34
CA LEU A 182 5.85 29.32 -6.66
C LEU A 182 5.11 30.67 -6.68
N ILE A 183 4.08 30.85 -5.84
CA ILE A 183 3.39 32.14 -5.65
C ILE A 183 4.12 33.11 -4.71
N GLY A 184 5.34 32.78 -4.27
CA GLY A 184 6.22 33.70 -3.54
C GLY A 184 6.20 33.59 -2.02
N ILE A 185 5.56 32.57 -1.43
CA ILE A 185 5.62 32.33 0.02
C ILE A 185 7.00 31.76 0.38
N LYS A 186 7.72 32.43 1.30
CA LYS A 186 9.12 32.10 1.63
C LYS A 186 9.31 31.45 3.00
N ARG A 187 8.51 31.83 4.00
CA ARG A 187 8.68 31.36 5.40
C ARG A 187 8.20 29.91 5.53
N GLY A 188 9.01 29.05 6.16
CA GLY A 188 8.63 27.67 6.50
C GLY A 188 8.57 26.67 5.33
N VAL A 189 8.39 27.13 4.09
CA VAL A 189 8.16 26.29 2.90
C VAL A 189 9.25 25.23 2.69
N ARG A 190 10.54 25.58 2.84
CA ARG A 190 11.64 24.60 2.68
C ARG A 190 11.53 23.45 3.68
N ALA A 191 11.28 23.75 4.95
CA ALA A 191 11.13 22.74 5.99
C ALA A 191 9.92 21.84 5.73
N MET A 192 8.79 22.43 5.32
CA MET A 192 7.58 21.66 4.95
C MET A 192 7.82 20.74 3.75
N LEU A 193 8.53 21.20 2.71
CA LEU A 193 8.89 20.35 1.56
C LEU A 193 9.80 19.18 1.96
N VAL A 194 10.80 19.44 2.82
CA VAL A 194 11.68 18.37 3.32
C VAL A 194 10.86 17.35 4.12
N LEU A 195 9.98 17.81 5.01
CA LEU A 195 9.14 16.93 5.82
C LEU A 195 8.18 16.08 4.98
N THR A 196 7.55 16.65 3.95
CA THR A 196 6.66 15.88 3.07
C THR A 196 7.43 14.87 2.24
N VAL A 197 8.61 15.23 1.71
CA VAL A 197 9.48 14.27 0.99
C VAL A 197 9.91 13.12 1.90
N ILE A 198 10.34 13.41 3.13
CA ILE A 198 10.70 12.37 4.11
C ILE A 198 9.50 11.44 4.36
N THR A 199 8.31 12.01 4.59
CA THR A 199 7.09 11.22 4.81
C THR A 199 6.75 10.34 3.60
N ILE A 200 6.84 10.88 2.38
CA ILE A 200 6.59 10.12 1.14
C ILE A 200 7.58 8.97 1.01
N ILE A 201 8.87 9.20 1.25
CA ILE A 201 9.90 8.15 1.17
C ILE A 201 9.64 7.08 2.24
N LEU A 202 9.40 7.48 3.49
CA LEU A 202 9.20 6.55 4.60
C LEU A 202 7.98 5.64 4.40
N PHE A 203 6.83 6.22 4.07
CA PHE A 203 5.60 5.45 3.89
C PHE A 203 5.51 4.78 2.51
N GLY A 204 6.01 5.43 1.46
CA GLY A 204 6.07 4.88 0.11
C GLY A 204 6.96 3.65 0.01
N SER A 205 8.20 3.73 0.52
CA SER A 205 9.10 2.58 0.54
C SER A 205 8.55 1.42 1.38
N SER A 206 7.93 1.73 2.52
CA SER A 206 7.25 0.75 3.37
C SER A 206 6.15 -0.02 2.63
N VAL A 207 5.31 0.66 1.83
CA VAL A 207 4.26 0.01 1.02
C VAL A 207 4.86 -0.82 -0.10
N VAL A 208 5.89 -0.32 -0.79
CA VAL A 208 6.56 -1.05 -1.88
C VAL A 208 7.21 -2.34 -1.38
N ILE A 209 7.89 -2.30 -0.22
CA ILE A 209 8.47 -3.48 0.41
C ILE A 209 7.39 -4.52 0.67
N SER A 210 6.26 -4.10 1.24
CA SER A 210 5.16 -5.03 1.52
C SER A 210 4.53 -5.58 0.24
N TRP A 211 4.38 -4.76 -0.81
CA TRP A 211 3.87 -5.22 -2.11
C TRP A 211 4.78 -6.25 -2.77
N HIS A 212 6.10 -6.02 -2.72
CA HIS A 212 7.07 -6.96 -3.25
C HIS A 212 7.05 -8.29 -2.48
N GLN A 213 6.87 -8.23 -1.15
CA GLN A 213 6.72 -9.42 -0.31
C GLN A 213 5.48 -10.21 -0.72
N GLU A 214 4.34 -9.55 -0.97
CA GLU A 214 3.11 -10.18 -1.45
C GLU A 214 3.30 -10.84 -2.82
N THR A 215 3.93 -10.16 -3.80
CA THR A 215 4.12 -10.73 -5.14
C THR A 215 5.10 -11.90 -5.15
N THR A 216 6.08 -11.90 -4.25
CA THR A 216 7.05 -13.01 -4.11
C THR A 216 6.44 -14.17 -3.30
N ALA A 217 5.51 -13.88 -2.39
CA ALA A 217 4.70 -14.85 -1.67
C ALA A 217 3.63 -15.50 -2.55
N GLY A 218 3.03 -14.76 -3.49
CA GLY A 218 2.09 -15.29 -4.48
C GLY A 218 2.67 -16.38 -5.39
N SER A 219 4.00 -16.47 -5.51
CA SER A 219 4.70 -17.60 -6.15
C SER A 219 4.85 -18.85 -5.27
N TYR A 220 4.62 -18.75 -3.96
CA TYR A 220 4.41 -19.86 -3.03
C TYR A 220 2.92 -20.15 -2.89
N GLN A 221 2.21 -20.37 -4.01
CA GLN A 221 0.88 -20.99 -3.96
C GLN A 221 0.98 -22.18 -3.01
N LEU A 222 0.27 -22.10 -1.87
CA LEU A 222 0.32 -23.05 -0.75
C LEU A 222 0.05 -24.47 -1.27
N HIS A 223 1.09 -25.10 -1.81
CA HIS A 223 1.17 -26.52 -2.08
C HIS A 223 1.27 -27.14 -0.70
N LEU A 224 0.12 -27.32 -0.06
CA LEU A 224 0.00 -28.33 0.96
C LEU A 224 0.43 -29.63 0.29
N PRO A 225 1.55 -30.25 0.69
CA PRO A 225 1.86 -31.57 0.18
C PRO A 225 0.64 -32.44 0.51
N GLN A 226 -0.03 -32.97 -0.52
CA GLN A 226 -0.91 -34.11 -0.31
C GLN A 226 0.02 -35.20 0.21
N ARG A 227 0.05 -35.37 1.54
CA ARG A 227 0.62 -36.59 2.10
C ARG A 227 -0.37 -37.67 1.71
N ASP A 228 0.02 -38.46 0.72
CA ASP A 228 -0.65 -39.70 0.38
C ASP A 228 -0.75 -40.52 1.68
N THR A 229 -1.97 -40.63 2.20
CA THR A 229 -2.32 -41.55 3.28
C THR A 229 -2.49 -42.95 2.72
#